data_AF-A0AAD7H6E9-F1
#
_entry.id   AF-A0AAD7H6E9-F1
#
_cell.length_a   1.000
_cell.length_b   1.000
_cell.length_c   1.000
_cell.angle_alpha   90.00
_cell.angle_beta   90.00
_cell.angle_gamma   90.00
#
_symmetry.space_group_name_H-M   'P 1'
#
loop_
_entity.id
_entity.type
_entity.pdbx_description
1 polymer ?
#
loop_
_entity_poly.entity_id
_entity_poly.type
_entity_poly.pdbx_seq_one_letter_code
_entity_poly.pdbx_strand_id
1 'polypeptide(L)'
;MASGLRSRFGAVEQRIAALESEMVLLRNEREDILGELRAVVYPVLTLPDEITSEIFLQYVNSSPQENFRPWRPLCPMRLASVCRSWRAVALSTCRLWTYLSIGDRYTYPS
;
A
#
# COMPACT_ATOMS: atom_id res chain seq x y z
N MET A 1 -22.47 -8.01 50.81
CA MET A 1 -22.42 -8.32 49.35
C MET A 1 -22.73 -7.10 48.47
N ALA A 2 -23.78 -6.31 48.73
CA ALA A 2 -24.16 -5.17 47.87
C ALA A 2 -23.15 -4.00 47.79
N SER A 3 -22.31 -3.80 48.81
CA SER A 3 -21.29 -2.74 48.84
C SER A 3 -20.11 -2.99 47.90
N GLY A 4 -19.63 -4.25 47.82
CA GLY A 4 -18.53 -4.62 46.92
C GLY A 4 -18.91 -4.58 45.44
N LEU A 5 -20.18 -4.81 45.11
CA LEU A 5 -20.68 -4.69 43.74
C LEU A 5 -20.72 -3.22 43.29
N ARG A 6 -21.13 -2.31 44.18
CA ARG A 6 -21.15 -0.87 43.91
C ARG A 6 -19.76 -0.28 43.72
N SER A 7 -18.76 -0.69 44.51
CA SER A 7 -17.39 -0.17 44.31
C SER A 7 -16.79 -0.65 43.00
N ARG A 8 -17.02 -1.92 42.63
CA ARG A 8 -16.58 -2.47 41.34
C ARG A 8 -17.25 -1.77 40.17
N PHE A 9 -18.55 -1.50 40.25
CA PHE A 9 -19.26 -0.74 39.22
C PHE A 9 -18.65 0.66 39.05
N GLY A 10 -18.45 1.40 40.14
CA GLY A 10 -17.83 2.73 40.08
C GLY A 10 -16.41 2.72 39.50
N ALA A 11 -15.61 1.69 39.82
CA ALA A 11 -14.27 1.54 39.25
C ALA A 11 -14.30 1.27 37.73
N VAL A 12 -15.26 0.47 37.26
CA VAL A 12 -15.46 0.22 35.83
C VAL A 12 -15.93 1.48 35.11
N GLU A 13 -16.89 2.21 35.65
CA GLU A 13 -17.37 3.49 35.09
C GLU A 13 -16.25 4.54 34.99
N GLN A 14 -15.41 4.66 36.03
CA GLN A 14 -14.23 5.54 35.99
C GLN A 14 -13.25 5.11 34.90
N ARG A 15 -13.07 3.80 34.70
CA ARG A 15 -12.19 3.29 33.64
C ARG A 15 -12.78 3.53 32.25
N ILE A 16 -14.09 3.38 32.08
CA ILE A 16 -14.81 3.72 30.84
C ILE A 16 -14.59 5.19 30.53
N ALA A 17 -14.88 6.08 31.47
CA ALA A 17 -14.71 7.53 31.27
C ALA A 17 -13.27 7.92 30.93
N ALA A 18 -12.28 7.31 31.57
CA ALA A 18 -10.87 7.54 31.28
C ALA A 18 -10.49 7.08 29.86
N LEU A 19 -10.92 5.87 29.46
CA LEU A 19 -10.65 5.33 28.13
C LEU A 19 -11.38 6.12 27.04
N GLU A 20 -12.59 6.57 27.28
CA GLU A 20 -13.33 7.41 26.34
C GLU A 20 -12.62 8.76 26.11
N SER A 21 -12.09 9.37 27.17
CA SER A 21 -11.27 10.58 27.06
C SER A 21 -10.01 10.32 26.21
N GLU A 22 -9.31 9.22 26.47
CA GLU A 22 -8.13 8.81 25.68
C GLU A 22 -8.49 8.55 24.20
N MET A 23 -9.62 7.91 23.93
CA MET A 23 -10.11 7.68 22.56
C MET A 23 -10.37 8.99 21.82
N VAL A 24 -10.91 10.02 22.49
CA VAL A 24 -11.12 11.34 21.88
C VAL A 24 -9.78 11.97 21.52
N LEU A 25 -8.79 11.93 22.41
CA LEU A 25 -7.46 12.48 22.16
C LEU A 25 -6.78 11.80 20.97
N LEU A 26 -6.76 10.46 20.94
CA LEU A 26 -6.16 9.70 19.85
C LEU A 26 -6.88 9.92 18.51
N ARG A 27 -8.19 10.16 18.53
CA ARG A 27 -8.94 10.50 17.31
C ARG A 27 -8.58 11.87 16.76
N ASN A 28 -8.36 12.86 17.64
CA ASN A 28 -7.92 14.18 17.24
C ASN A 28 -6.50 14.10 16.66
N GLU A 29 -5.57 13.44 17.36
CA GLU A 29 -4.20 13.22 16.87
C GLU A 29 -4.18 12.51 15.51
N ARG A 30 -5.02 11.49 15.33
CA ARG A 30 -5.19 10.82 14.04
C ARG A 30 -5.63 11.79 12.94
N GLU A 31 -6.57 12.69 13.23
CA GLU A 31 -7.04 13.65 12.23
C GLU A 31 -5.97 14.68 11.89
N ASP A 32 -5.21 15.14 12.88
CA ASP A 32 -4.07 16.05 12.67
C ASP A 32 -3.01 15.40 11.77
N ILE A 33 -2.60 14.16 12.08
CA ILE A 33 -1.65 13.39 11.25
C ILE A 33 -2.19 13.19 9.83
N LEU A 34 -3.48 12.87 9.68
CA LEU A 34 -4.08 12.72 8.35
C LEU A 34 -4.11 14.05 7.58
N GLY A 35 -4.30 15.17 8.27
CA GLY A 35 -4.18 16.51 7.70
C GLY A 35 -2.78 16.76 7.15
N GLU A 36 -1.74 16.46 7.93
CA GLU A 36 -0.34 16.58 7.53
C GLU A 36 -0.01 15.68 6.34
N LEU A 37 -0.40 14.40 6.39
CA LEU A 37 -0.14 13.44 5.31
C LEU A 37 -0.83 13.83 4.00
N ARG A 38 -2.02 14.45 4.05
CA ARG A 38 -2.70 14.97 2.85
C ARG A 38 -1.98 16.17 2.24
N ALA A 39 -1.31 16.97 3.06
CA ALA A 39 -0.51 18.11 2.59
C ALA A 39 0.80 17.66 1.93
N VAL A 40 1.31 16.47 2.27
CA VAL A 40 2.48 15.88 1.62
C VAL A 40 2.13 15.50 0.18
N VAL A 41 2.77 16.17 -0.78
CA VAL A 41 2.70 15.80 -2.18
C VAL A 41 3.58 14.58 -2.40
N TYR A 42 2.98 13.44 -2.74
CA TYR A 42 3.69 12.25 -3.14
C TYR A 42 4.02 12.36 -4.63
N PRO A 43 5.29 12.62 -5.03
CA PRO A 43 5.62 12.97 -6.41
C PRO A 43 5.19 11.88 -7.41
N VAL A 44 5.26 10.62 -7.00
CA VAL A 44 4.85 9.45 -7.79
C VAL A 44 3.35 9.39 -8.09
N LEU A 45 2.52 10.13 -7.35
CA LEU A 45 1.08 10.28 -7.58
C LEU A 45 0.74 11.55 -8.39
N THR A 46 1.73 12.43 -8.62
CA THR A 46 1.56 13.68 -9.37
C THR A 46 2.32 13.69 -10.70
N LEU A 47 3.05 12.61 -11.01
CA LEU A 47 3.70 12.47 -12.30
C LEU A 47 2.64 12.39 -13.40
N PRO A 48 2.83 13.09 -14.53
CA PRO A 48 2.04 12.85 -15.72
C PRO A 48 2.11 11.39 -16.15
N ASP A 49 1.06 10.93 -16.82
CA ASP A 49 0.98 9.55 -17.31
C ASP A 49 2.16 9.22 -18.23
N GLU A 50 2.62 10.17 -19.06
CA GLU A 50 3.76 9.98 -19.98
C GLU A 50 5.07 9.68 -19.25
N ILE A 51 5.35 10.41 -18.17
CA ILE A 51 6.57 10.20 -17.37
C ILE A 51 6.47 8.88 -16.62
N THR A 52 5.29 8.56 -16.08
CA THR A 52 5.03 7.29 -15.40
C THR A 52 5.20 6.11 -16.36
N SER A 53 4.69 6.20 -17.59
CA SER A 53 4.87 5.21 -18.65
C SER A 53 6.33 5.01 -19.01
N GLU A 54 7.13 6.08 -19.12
CA GLU A 54 8.56 5.96 -19.42
C GLU A 54 9.31 5.27 -18.29
N ILE A 55 9.02 5.60 -17.02
CA ILE A 55 9.57 4.90 -15.85
C ILE A 55 9.23 3.40 -15.90
N PHE A 56 7.98 3.06 -16.24
CA PHE A 56 7.55 1.66 -16.36
C PHE A 56 8.32 0.92 -17.46
N LEU A 57 8.57 1.58 -18.59
CA LEU A 57 9.34 1.00 -19.70
C LEU A 57 10.79 0.77 -19.31
N GLN A 58 11.43 1.73 -18.64
CA GLN A 58 12.79 1.56 -18.12
C GLN A 58 12.85 0.40 -17.14
N TYR A 59 11.88 0.29 -16.22
CA TYR A 59 11.78 -0.83 -15.29
C TYR A 59 11.66 -2.17 -16.02
N VAL A 60 10.76 -2.33 -16.99
CA VAL A 60 10.58 -3.62 -17.69
C VAL A 60 11.78 -3.98 -18.58
N ASN A 61 12.45 -2.99 -19.18
CA ASN A 61 13.59 -3.20 -20.07
C ASN A 61 14.95 -3.31 -19.34
N SER A 62 15.00 -3.05 -18.03
CA SER A 62 16.23 -3.16 -17.24
C SER A 62 16.72 -4.61 -17.25
N SER A 63 17.99 -4.82 -17.63
CA SER A 63 18.51 -6.15 -17.94
C SER A 63 18.50 -7.09 -16.71
N PRO A 64 18.35 -8.41 -16.89
CA PRO A 64 18.46 -9.38 -15.78
C PRO A 64 19.82 -9.36 -15.08
N GLN A 65 20.88 -8.88 -15.73
CA GLN A 65 22.24 -8.79 -15.17
C GLN A 65 22.38 -7.68 -14.12
N GLU A 66 21.54 -6.64 -14.17
CA GLU A 66 21.50 -5.56 -13.19
C GLU A 66 20.53 -5.86 -12.02
N ASN A 67 19.78 -6.96 -12.11
CA ASN A 67 18.79 -7.33 -11.11
C ASN A 67 19.36 -8.36 -10.14
N PHE A 68 19.42 -8.01 -8.85
CA PHE A 68 19.77 -8.91 -7.73
C PHE A 68 18.86 -10.15 -7.57
N ARG A 69 17.86 -10.34 -8.45
CA ARG A 69 16.90 -11.46 -8.42
C ARG A 69 16.62 -12.00 -9.83
N PRO A 70 17.50 -12.84 -10.39
CA PRO A 70 17.32 -13.45 -11.72
C PRO A 70 16.04 -14.29 -11.86
N TRP A 71 15.46 -14.72 -10.72
CA TRP A 71 14.24 -15.53 -10.66
C TRP A 71 12.93 -14.73 -10.72
N ARG A 72 13.00 -13.40 -10.86
CA ARG A 72 11.83 -12.52 -10.80
C ARG A 72 11.78 -11.61 -12.02
N PRO A 73 11.35 -12.10 -13.19
CA PRO A 73 11.24 -11.27 -14.40
C PRO A 73 10.45 -9.99 -14.06
N LEU A 74 11.01 -8.85 -14.47
CA LEU A 74 10.36 -7.55 -14.35
C LEU A 74 9.16 -7.60 -15.30
N CYS A 75 7.96 -7.59 -14.74
CA CYS A 75 6.73 -7.88 -15.48
C CYS A 75 5.78 -6.68 -15.38
N PRO A 76 5.17 -6.24 -16.49
CA PRO A 76 4.13 -5.21 -16.50
C PRO A 76 3.02 -5.47 -15.49
N MET A 77 2.70 -6.75 -15.21
CA MET A 77 1.69 -7.13 -14.23
C MET A 77 2.01 -6.69 -12.80
N ARG A 78 3.30 -6.60 -12.42
CA ARG A 78 3.68 -6.09 -11.09
C ARG A 78 3.32 -4.61 -10.97
N LEU A 79 3.65 -3.82 -11.99
CA LEU A 79 3.32 -2.40 -12.03
C LEU A 79 1.80 -2.19 -11.97
N ALA A 80 1.05 -2.98 -12.75
CA ALA A 80 -0.42 -2.95 -12.74
C ALA A 80 -1.06 -3.43 -11.42
N SER A 81 -0.30 -4.05 -10.51
CA SER A 81 -0.81 -4.54 -9.21
C SER A 81 -0.71 -3.52 -8.08
N VAL A 82 0.06 -2.44 -8.24
CA VAL A 82 0.38 -1.48 -7.17
C VAL A 82 -0.86 -0.68 -6.73
N CYS A 83 -1.51 0.04 -7.65
CA CYS A 83 -2.70 0.84 -7.36
C CYS A 83 -3.59 1.00 -8.60
N ARG A 84 -4.75 1.67 -8.48
CA ARG A 84 -5.66 1.88 -9.62
C ARG A 84 -5.08 2.79 -10.70
N SER A 85 -4.40 3.86 -10.32
CA SER A 85 -3.76 4.81 -11.26
C SER A 85 -2.65 4.11 -12.06
N TRP A 86 -1.73 3.41 -11.38
CA TRP A 86 -0.67 2.65 -12.05
C TRP A 86 -1.21 1.57 -12.99
N ARG A 87 -2.32 0.92 -12.61
CA ARG A 87 -3.00 -0.03 -13.50
C ARG A 87 -3.52 0.65 -14.77
N ALA A 88 -4.14 1.83 -14.65
CA ALA A 88 -4.63 2.56 -15.81
C ALA A 88 -3.47 2.91 -16.77
N VAL A 89 -2.38 3.48 -16.24
CA VAL A 89 -1.17 3.82 -17.02
C VAL A 89 -0.53 2.59 -17.64
N ALA A 90 -0.36 1.51 -16.88
CA ALA A 90 0.25 0.28 -17.38
C ALA A 90 -0.58 -0.34 -18.51
N LEU A 91 -1.91 -0.35 -18.39
CA LEU A 91 -2.80 -0.89 -19.43
C LEU A 91 -2.89 0.01 -20.67
N SER A 92 -2.81 1.33 -20.52
CA SER A 92 -2.81 2.27 -21.65
C SER A 92 -1.47 2.31 -22.40
N THR A 93 -0.38 1.88 -21.77
CA THR A 93 0.96 1.90 -22.37
C THR A 93 1.23 0.62 -23.16
N CYS A 94 0.79 0.56 -24.43
CA CYS A 94 0.95 -0.62 -25.30
C CYS A 94 2.40 -1.13 -25.40
N ARG A 95 3.40 -0.24 -25.34
CA ARG A 95 4.83 -0.59 -25.40
C ARG A 95 5.28 -1.51 -24.26
N LEU A 96 4.58 -1.55 -23.11
CA LEU A 96 4.89 -2.47 -22.02
C LEU A 96 4.54 -3.93 -22.36
N TRP A 97 3.63 -4.12 -23.32
CA TRP A 97 3.01 -5.42 -23.62
C TRP A 97 3.57 -6.06 -24.89
N THR A 98 4.61 -5.48 -25.49
CA THR A 98 5.25 -6.02 -26.72
C THR A 98 5.94 -7.36 -26.48
N TYR A 99 6.29 -7.66 -25.23
CA TYR A 99 6.86 -8.95 -24.82
C TYR A 99 6.26 -9.39 -23.49
N LEU A 100 5.68 -10.59 -23.46
CA LEU A 100 5.14 -11.21 -22.26
C LEU A 100 5.69 -12.62 -22.11
N SER A 101 6.54 -12.84 -21.10
CA SER A 101 7.02 -14.17 -20.74
C SER A 101 5.98 -14.86 -19.85
N ILE A 102 5.27 -15.84 -20.40
CA ILE A 102 4.42 -16.73 -19.61
C ILE A 102 5.32 -17.89 -19.16
N GLY A 103 5.71 -17.86 -17.90
CA GLY A 103 6.49 -18.95 -17.31
C GLY A 103 5.60 -20.19 -17.22
N ASP A 104 6.07 -21.30 -17.77
CA ASP A 104 5.44 -22.60 -17.53
C ASP A 104 5.60 -22.93 -16.04
N ARG A 105 4.52 -23.37 -15.40
CA ARG A 105 4.59 -23.76 -13.98
C ARG A 105 5.57 -24.93 -13.92
N TYR A 106 6.61 -24.81 -13.09
CA TYR A 106 7.55 -25.88 -12.78
C TYR A 106 6.85 -27.25 -12.79
N THR A 107 7.08 -28.04 -13.85
CA THR A 107 6.83 -29.47 -13.84
C THR A 107 7.83 -30.05 -12.86
N TYR A 108 7.36 -30.47 -11.69
CA TYR A 108 8.13 -31.35 -10.84
C TYR A 108 8.43 -32.64 -11.63
N PRO A 109 9.70 -33.03 -11.79
CA PRO A 109 10.00 -34.36 -12.30
C PRO A 109 9.59 -35.37 -11.21
N SER A 110 8.63 -36.22 -11.56
CA SER A 110 8.21 -37.42 -10.83
C SER A 110 9.32 -38.45 -10.72
#